data_AF-Q8CHC0-F1
#
_entry.id   AF-Q8CHC0-F1
#
_cell.length_a   1.000
_cell.length_b   1.000
_cell.length_c   1.000
_cell.angle_alpha   90.00
_cell.angle_beta   90.00
_cell.angle_gamma   90.00
#
_symmetry.space_group_name_H-M   'P 1'
#
loop_
_entity.id
_entity.type
_entity.pdbx_description
1 polymer ?
#
loop_
_entity_poly.entity_id
_entity_poly.type
_entity_poly.pdbx_seq_one_letter_code
_entity_poly.pdbx_strand_id
1 'polypeptide(L)'
;AACRVWLVDPGRAWTPCHRLTFSCFLIHRVREAAMTSLMDLMLLLARTEPVLIEAHICERVMCCVAQQASEKIDRFRAHAARVFLTLLHFDSPPIPHVPHRQELESLFPRSDVATVNWNAPSQAFPLITQLLGLPTYRYHVLLGLAVSVGGLTESTVRHSTQSLFEYMKGIQKDAQVLQSFSETLLKVFEDNLLNDRVSVSLLKMLDQLLANGCFDIFTAEENHPFCVKLLTLCKEEIKKSKDIQKLRSSIAVLCGMVQFNGDVRKKILLQLFLLLGHPFPVIRKSTASQVYEMVLTYSDLVDAEVLDEVMSVLSDTAWDAELPVVREQRNRLCDLLGVPRPQLVPKPIPGS
;
A
#
# COMPACT_ATOMS: atom_id res chain seq x y z
N ALA A 1 -29.44 -16.42 3.68
CA ALA A 1 -30.83 -15.93 3.53
C ALA A 1 -31.04 -15.27 2.17
N ALA A 2 -30.31 -14.22 1.80
CA ALA A 2 -30.48 -13.49 0.53
C ALA A 2 -30.42 -14.36 -0.75
N CYS A 3 -29.48 -15.31 -0.87
CA CYS A 3 -29.43 -16.23 -2.02
C CYS A 3 -30.61 -17.22 -2.09
N ARG A 4 -31.22 -17.61 -0.95
CA ARG A 4 -32.43 -18.46 -0.97
C ARG A 4 -33.64 -17.66 -1.46
N VAL A 5 -33.69 -16.37 -1.21
CA VAL A 5 -34.78 -15.49 -1.69
C VAL A 5 -34.72 -15.32 -3.21
N TRP A 6 -33.52 -15.21 -3.81
CA TRP A 6 -33.36 -15.08 -5.26
C TRP A 6 -33.78 -16.33 -6.05
N LEU A 7 -33.50 -17.53 -5.54
CA LEU A 7 -33.93 -18.80 -6.16
C LEU A 7 -35.44 -19.05 -6.08
N VAL A 8 -36.14 -18.38 -5.16
CA VAL A 8 -37.56 -18.62 -4.86
C VAL A 8 -38.46 -17.54 -5.43
N ASP A 9 -37.98 -16.29 -5.61
CA ASP A 9 -38.82 -15.20 -6.12
C ASP A 9 -37.99 -14.08 -6.84
N PRO A 10 -37.81 -14.18 -8.17
CA PRO A 10 -37.05 -13.21 -8.96
C PRO A 10 -37.65 -11.79 -9.01
N GLY A 11 -38.91 -11.62 -8.61
CA GLY A 11 -39.68 -10.37 -8.76
C GLY A 11 -39.56 -9.38 -7.60
N ARG A 12 -38.86 -9.73 -6.51
CA ARG A 12 -38.78 -8.86 -5.32
C ARG A 12 -37.87 -7.66 -5.55
N ALA A 13 -38.34 -6.44 -5.30
CA ALA A 13 -37.52 -5.23 -5.42
C ALA A 13 -36.42 -5.19 -4.33
N TRP A 14 -35.16 -5.32 -4.74
CA TRP A 14 -34.00 -5.25 -3.83
C TRP A 14 -33.65 -3.79 -3.51
N THR A 15 -33.48 -3.47 -2.23
CA THR A 15 -32.88 -2.19 -1.79
C THR A 15 -31.45 -2.06 -2.33
N PRO A 16 -30.91 -0.84 -2.51
CA PRO A 16 -29.54 -0.63 -2.97
C PRO A 16 -28.49 -1.40 -2.15
N CYS A 17 -28.70 -1.47 -0.82
CA CYS A 17 -27.86 -2.23 0.10
C CYS A 17 -27.88 -3.72 -0.23
N HIS A 18 -29.05 -4.32 -0.46
CA HIS A 18 -29.12 -5.73 -0.84
C HIS A 18 -28.50 -6.03 -2.21
N ARG A 19 -28.58 -5.11 -3.19
CA ARG A 19 -27.94 -5.28 -4.50
C ARG A 19 -26.42 -5.20 -4.42
N LEU A 20 -25.87 -4.30 -3.59
CA LEU A 20 -24.44 -4.20 -3.30
C LEU A 20 -23.93 -5.47 -2.60
N THR A 21 -24.65 -5.97 -1.59
CA THR A 21 -24.27 -7.21 -0.89
C THR A 21 -24.34 -8.43 -1.82
N PHE A 22 -25.35 -8.50 -2.70
CA PHE A 22 -25.48 -9.59 -3.68
C PHE A 22 -24.40 -9.51 -4.77
N SER A 23 -24.09 -8.31 -5.28
CA SER A 23 -23.02 -8.09 -6.25
C SER A 23 -21.65 -8.44 -5.67
N CYS A 24 -21.33 -7.97 -4.45
CA CYS A 24 -20.12 -8.37 -3.74
C CYS A 24 -20.10 -9.89 -3.53
N PHE A 25 -21.19 -10.51 -3.07
CA PHE A 25 -21.27 -11.96 -2.86
C PHE A 25 -21.08 -12.77 -4.15
N LEU A 26 -21.60 -12.29 -5.28
CA LEU A 26 -21.42 -12.94 -6.59
C LEU A 26 -19.96 -12.84 -7.03
N ILE A 27 -19.36 -11.65 -6.98
CA ILE A 27 -17.94 -11.41 -7.29
C ILE A 27 -17.04 -12.28 -6.42
N HIS A 28 -17.39 -12.42 -5.15
CA HIS A 28 -16.68 -13.23 -4.16
C HIS A 28 -16.70 -14.73 -4.49
N ARG A 29 -17.85 -15.27 -4.89
CA ARG A 29 -17.95 -16.68 -5.33
C ARG A 29 -17.26 -16.94 -6.66
N VAL A 30 -17.29 -15.96 -7.57
CA VAL A 30 -16.61 -16.07 -8.88
C VAL A 30 -15.10 -16.16 -8.71
N ARG A 31 -14.49 -15.35 -7.81
CA ARG A 31 -13.03 -15.42 -7.54
C ARG A 31 -12.62 -16.78 -6.97
N GLU A 32 -13.36 -17.30 -5.99
CA GLU A 32 -13.08 -18.61 -5.39
C GLU A 32 -13.22 -19.75 -6.41
N ALA A 33 -14.31 -19.73 -7.18
CA ALA A 33 -14.52 -20.70 -8.25
C ALA A 33 -13.41 -20.62 -9.32
N ALA A 34 -13.01 -19.41 -9.72
CA ALA A 34 -11.93 -19.23 -10.69
C ALA A 34 -10.59 -19.78 -10.19
N MET A 35 -10.23 -19.56 -8.92
CA MET A 35 -9.01 -20.16 -8.33
C MET A 35 -9.08 -21.69 -8.30
N THR A 36 -10.25 -22.25 -7.96
CA THR A 36 -10.46 -23.71 -7.98
C THR A 36 -10.36 -24.28 -9.39
N SER A 37 -11.06 -23.69 -10.37
CA SER A 37 -11.02 -24.15 -11.75
C SER A 37 -9.64 -24.03 -12.37
N LEU A 38 -8.89 -22.98 -12.03
CA LEU A 38 -7.51 -22.81 -12.46
C LEU A 38 -6.61 -23.89 -11.86
N MET A 39 -6.79 -24.21 -10.57
CA MET A 39 -6.10 -25.32 -9.93
C MET A 39 -6.40 -26.63 -10.64
N ASP A 40 -7.67 -26.98 -10.81
CA ASP A 40 -8.10 -28.23 -11.44
C ASP A 40 -7.56 -28.36 -12.88
N LEU A 41 -7.55 -27.26 -13.64
CA LEU A 41 -6.98 -27.21 -14.98
C LEU A 41 -5.46 -27.47 -14.96
N MET A 42 -4.72 -26.81 -14.07
CA MET A 42 -3.28 -27.02 -13.93
C MET A 42 -2.94 -28.47 -13.55
N LEU A 43 -3.72 -29.06 -12.63
CA LEU A 43 -3.56 -30.46 -12.22
C LEU A 43 -3.89 -31.44 -13.36
N LEU A 44 -4.93 -31.15 -14.14
CA LEU A 44 -5.29 -31.96 -15.31
C LEU A 44 -4.20 -31.88 -16.38
N LEU A 45 -3.76 -30.67 -16.74
CA LEU A 45 -2.71 -30.46 -17.73
C LEU A 45 -1.39 -31.11 -17.30
N ALA A 46 -1.01 -31.04 -16.02
CA ALA A 46 0.18 -31.71 -15.52
C ALA A 46 0.14 -33.23 -15.75
N ARG A 47 -1.06 -33.84 -15.69
CA ARG A 47 -1.27 -35.28 -15.93
C ARG A 47 -1.36 -35.66 -17.40
N THR A 48 -2.02 -34.84 -18.21
CA THR A 48 -2.34 -35.19 -19.59
C THR A 48 -1.36 -34.61 -20.60
N GLU A 49 -1.04 -33.32 -20.48
CA GLU A 49 -0.28 -32.54 -21.48
C GLU A 49 0.59 -31.48 -20.78
N PRO A 50 1.65 -31.88 -20.04
CA PRO A 50 2.45 -30.95 -19.24
C PRO A 50 3.18 -29.91 -20.08
N VAL A 51 3.40 -30.18 -21.37
CA VAL A 51 4.03 -29.27 -22.34
C VAL A 51 3.22 -27.98 -22.53
N LEU A 52 1.90 -28.01 -22.29
CA LEU A 52 1.04 -26.82 -22.36
C LEU A 52 1.22 -25.87 -21.17
N ILE A 53 1.82 -26.34 -20.07
CA ILE A 53 2.14 -25.50 -18.91
C ILE A 53 3.49 -24.84 -19.17
N GLU A 54 3.49 -23.77 -19.96
CA GLU A 54 4.69 -22.98 -20.18
C GLU A 54 5.14 -22.29 -18.89
N ALA A 55 6.46 -22.06 -18.75
CA ALA A 55 7.03 -21.45 -17.54
C ALA A 55 6.37 -20.11 -17.16
N HIS A 56 6.13 -19.25 -18.15
CA HIS A 56 5.50 -17.96 -17.93
C HIS A 56 4.03 -18.07 -17.49
N ILE A 57 3.32 -19.15 -17.88
CA ILE A 57 1.95 -19.42 -17.45
C ILE A 57 1.96 -19.87 -16.00
N CYS A 58 2.81 -20.84 -15.67
CA CYS A 58 2.96 -21.36 -14.31
C CYS A 58 3.32 -20.24 -13.32
N GLU A 59 4.30 -19.41 -13.69
CA GLU A 59 4.68 -18.24 -12.92
C GLU A 59 3.50 -17.29 -12.67
N ARG A 60 2.77 -16.92 -13.73
CA ARG A 60 1.60 -16.04 -13.59
C ARG A 60 0.53 -16.62 -12.68
N VAL A 61 0.23 -17.91 -12.82
CA VAL A 61 -0.73 -18.61 -11.95
C VAL A 61 -0.27 -18.55 -10.50
N MET A 62 0.96 -18.97 -10.21
CA MET A 62 1.50 -18.98 -8.85
C MET A 62 1.55 -17.58 -8.24
N CYS A 63 1.95 -16.56 -9.00
CA CYS A 63 1.99 -15.17 -8.54
C CYS A 63 0.59 -14.58 -8.28
N CYS A 64 -0.37 -14.81 -9.18
CA CYS A 64 -1.75 -14.38 -8.96
C CYS A 64 -2.38 -15.04 -7.74
N VAL A 65 -2.14 -16.34 -7.51
CA VAL A 65 -2.63 -17.04 -6.32
C VAL A 65 -1.93 -16.52 -5.06
N ALA A 66 -0.62 -16.26 -5.08
CA ALA A 66 0.11 -15.65 -3.97
C ALA A 66 -0.42 -14.24 -3.61
N GLN A 67 -0.80 -13.43 -4.60
CA GLN A 67 -1.48 -12.16 -4.36
C GLN A 67 -2.82 -12.37 -3.65
N GLN A 68 -3.65 -13.31 -4.12
CA GLN A 68 -4.93 -13.60 -3.46
C GLN A 68 -4.75 -14.09 -2.02
N ALA A 69 -3.69 -14.87 -1.75
CA ALA A 69 -3.32 -15.27 -0.41
C ALA A 69 -2.91 -14.08 0.46
N SER A 70 -2.42 -12.99 -0.13
CA SER A 70 -1.96 -11.81 0.60
C SER A 70 -3.06 -10.77 0.88
N GLU A 71 -4.26 -10.95 0.32
CA GLU A 71 -5.38 -10.00 0.43
C GLU A 71 -6.17 -10.09 1.76
N LYS A 72 -6.97 -9.04 2.01
CA LYS A 72 -7.65 -8.78 3.29
C LYS A 72 -8.82 -9.71 3.65
N ILE A 73 -9.30 -10.53 2.72
CA ILE A 73 -10.51 -11.34 2.92
C ILE A 73 -10.10 -12.75 3.35
N ASP A 74 -10.33 -13.07 4.63
CA ASP A 74 -9.90 -14.32 5.28
C ASP A 74 -10.23 -15.57 4.46
N ARG A 75 -11.46 -15.68 3.97
CA ARG A 75 -11.90 -16.81 3.16
C ARG A 75 -11.11 -16.96 1.85
N PHE A 76 -10.81 -15.85 1.17
CA PHE A 76 -10.03 -15.92 -0.09
C PHE A 76 -8.59 -16.18 0.17
N ARG A 77 -8.04 -15.56 1.22
CA ARG A 77 -6.68 -15.84 1.65
C ARG A 77 -6.50 -17.33 1.93
N ALA A 78 -7.41 -17.90 2.72
CA ALA A 78 -7.37 -19.34 3.05
C ALA A 78 -7.51 -20.22 1.82
N HIS A 79 -8.44 -19.89 0.93
CA HIS A 79 -8.64 -20.65 -0.30
C HIS A 79 -7.45 -20.55 -1.25
N ALA A 80 -6.90 -19.35 -1.44
CA ALA A 80 -5.74 -19.09 -2.28
C ALA A 80 -4.49 -19.78 -1.73
N ALA A 81 -4.26 -19.72 -0.41
CA ALA A 81 -3.17 -20.46 0.23
C ALA A 81 -3.31 -21.97 -0.02
N ARG A 82 -4.53 -22.52 0.12
CA ARG A 82 -4.78 -23.92 -0.22
C ARG A 82 -4.47 -24.23 -1.69
N VAL A 83 -4.92 -23.40 -2.62
CA VAL A 83 -4.62 -23.59 -4.06
C VAL A 83 -3.12 -23.53 -4.31
N PHE A 84 -2.42 -22.54 -3.75
CA PHE A 84 -0.98 -22.38 -3.88
C PHE A 84 -0.22 -23.63 -3.40
N LEU A 85 -0.57 -24.12 -2.21
CA LEU A 85 0.06 -25.30 -1.62
C LEU A 85 -0.29 -26.59 -2.37
N THR A 86 -1.53 -26.73 -2.84
CA THR A 86 -1.91 -27.87 -3.68
C THR A 86 -1.10 -27.89 -4.97
N LEU A 87 -0.90 -26.73 -5.62
CA LEU A 87 -0.10 -26.64 -6.84
C LEU A 87 1.39 -26.92 -6.59
N LEU A 88 1.93 -26.38 -5.50
CA LEU A 88 3.32 -26.60 -5.09
C LEU A 88 3.60 -28.08 -4.81
N HIS A 89 2.76 -28.70 -3.97
CA HIS A 89 2.92 -30.05 -3.44
C HIS A 89 2.25 -31.14 -4.29
N PHE A 90 1.77 -30.82 -5.49
CA PHE A 90 1.28 -31.86 -6.37
C PHE A 90 2.43 -32.72 -6.86
N ASP A 91 2.30 -34.04 -6.79
CA ASP A 91 3.38 -35.01 -7.10
C ASP A 91 2.97 -36.10 -8.11
N SER A 92 1.79 -35.97 -8.73
CA SER A 92 1.19 -37.04 -9.53
C SER A 92 0.75 -36.60 -10.95
N PRO A 93 1.69 -36.26 -11.87
CA PRO A 93 3.12 -35.95 -11.66
C PRO A 93 3.31 -34.49 -11.20
N PRO A 94 4.51 -34.07 -10.74
CA PRO A 94 4.73 -32.70 -10.30
C PRO A 94 4.41 -31.64 -11.35
N ILE A 95 3.79 -30.53 -10.95
CA ILE A 95 3.54 -29.41 -11.86
C ILE A 95 4.89 -28.88 -12.39
N PRO A 96 5.09 -28.75 -13.71
CA PRO A 96 6.34 -28.26 -14.25
C PRO A 96 6.50 -26.74 -14.01
N HIS A 97 7.74 -26.27 -14.00
CA HIS A 97 8.10 -24.84 -13.97
C HIS A 97 7.55 -24.02 -12.80
N VAL A 98 7.23 -24.62 -11.65
CA VAL A 98 6.93 -23.85 -10.44
C VAL A 98 8.16 -23.01 -10.07
N PRO A 99 8.08 -21.67 -10.05
CA PRO A 99 9.25 -20.84 -9.82
C PRO A 99 9.70 -20.95 -8.35
N HIS A 100 11.02 -21.02 -8.13
CA HIS A 100 11.62 -21.19 -6.79
C HIS A 100 11.07 -22.41 -6.03
N ARG A 101 10.80 -23.54 -6.72
CA ARG A 101 10.18 -24.72 -6.10
C ARG A 101 10.91 -25.18 -4.84
N GLN A 102 12.24 -25.27 -4.86
CA GLN A 102 13.01 -25.78 -3.73
C GLN A 102 12.89 -24.86 -2.50
N GLU A 103 13.00 -23.55 -2.72
CA GLU A 103 12.83 -22.54 -1.70
C GLU A 103 11.41 -22.56 -1.15
N LEU A 104 10.39 -22.67 -2.01
CA LEU A 104 8.99 -22.78 -1.60
C LEU A 104 8.73 -24.05 -0.77
N GLU A 105 9.27 -25.19 -1.16
CA GLU A 105 9.13 -26.44 -0.39
C GLU A 105 9.81 -26.33 0.98
N SER A 106 10.92 -25.59 1.07
CA SER A 106 11.59 -25.27 2.34
C SER A 106 10.80 -24.29 3.22
N LEU A 107 10.16 -23.28 2.62
CA LEU A 107 9.34 -22.29 3.34
C LEU A 107 7.98 -22.87 3.76
N PHE A 108 7.45 -23.82 2.98
CA PHE A 108 6.14 -24.42 3.17
C PHE A 108 6.19 -25.95 3.23
N PRO A 109 6.88 -26.57 4.21
CA PRO A 109 6.90 -28.03 4.35
C PRO A 109 5.49 -28.60 4.51
N ARG A 110 5.20 -29.75 3.86
CA ARG A 110 3.87 -30.38 3.88
C ARG A 110 3.32 -30.62 5.29
N SER A 111 4.19 -31.02 6.23
CA SER A 111 3.85 -31.26 7.64
C SER A 111 3.34 -30.00 8.33
N ASP A 112 4.01 -28.88 8.07
CA ASP A 112 3.83 -27.66 8.84
C ASP A 112 2.56 -26.97 8.36
N VAL A 113 2.41 -26.82 7.04
CA VAL A 113 1.28 -26.13 6.42
C VAL A 113 -0.06 -26.85 6.57
N ALA A 114 -0.05 -28.17 6.83
CA ALA A 114 -1.25 -28.94 7.08
C ALA A 114 -1.96 -28.56 8.39
N THR A 115 -1.21 -28.03 9.37
CA THR A 115 -1.75 -27.63 10.68
C THR A 115 -2.15 -26.15 10.77
N VAL A 116 -1.77 -25.35 9.76
CA VAL A 116 -1.99 -23.91 9.73
C VAL A 116 -3.46 -23.58 9.45
N ASN A 117 -4.06 -22.75 10.32
CA ASN A 117 -5.35 -22.15 10.04
C ASN A 117 -5.20 -20.90 9.16
N TRP A 118 -5.24 -21.09 7.84
CA TRP A 118 -5.10 -20.00 6.88
C TRP A 118 -6.21 -18.94 6.92
N ASN A 119 -7.34 -19.20 7.60
CA ASN A 119 -8.36 -18.18 7.84
C ASN A 119 -7.89 -17.19 8.92
N ALA A 120 -7.07 -17.63 9.88
CA ALA A 120 -6.57 -16.78 10.94
C ALA A 120 -5.44 -15.87 10.41
N PRO A 121 -5.61 -14.53 10.39
CA PRO A 121 -4.56 -13.61 9.95
C PRO A 121 -3.22 -13.81 10.69
N SER A 122 -3.28 -14.10 12.00
CA SER A 122 -2.12 -14.30 12.86
C SER A 122 -1.25 -15.50 12.50
N GLN A 123 -1.81 -16.51 11.81
CA GLN A 123 -1.07 -17.68 11.37
C GLN A 123 -0.70 -17.57 9.88
N ALA A 124 -1.55 -16.95 9.06
CA ALA A 124 -1.35 -16.85 7.63
C ALA A 124 -0.27 -15.83 7.24
N PHE A 125 -0.32 -14.60 7.77
CA PHE A 125 0.57 -13.52 7.34
C PHE A 125 2.06 -13.76 7.64
N PRO A 126 2.46 -14.36 8.77
CA PRO A 126 3.87 -14.69 9.02
C PRO A 126 4.48 -15.61 7.95
N LEU A 127 3.66 -16.49 7.36
CA LEU A 127 4.08 -17.41 6.30
C LEU A 127 4.03 -16.73 4.92
N ILE A 128 2.96 -15.98 4.62
CA ILE A 128 2.80 -15.29 3.34
C ILE A 128 3.89 -14.25 3.12
N THR A 129 4.28 -13.50 4.16
CA THR A 129 5.32 -12.46 4.06
C THR A 129 6.70 -13.02 3.73
N GLN A 130 6.97 -14.31 3.98
CA GLN A 130 8.23 -14.95 3.56
C GLN A 130 8.40 -14.98 2.04
N LEU A 131 7.29 -14.98 1.28
CA LEU A 131 7.32 -14.89 -0.19
C LEU A 131 7.91 -13.58 -0.70
N LEU A 132 7.98 -12.53 0.13
CA LEU A 132 8.64 -11.27 -0.23
C LEU A 132 10.15 -11.46 -0.49
N GLY A 133 10.74 -12.50 0.10
CA GLY A 133 12.14 -12.89 -0.14
C GLY A 133 12.39 -13.37 -1.57
N LEU A 134 11.35 -13.83 -2.27
CA LEU A 134 11.45 -14.38 -3.63
C LEU A 134 11.06 -13.31 -4.67
N PRO A 135 12.00 -12.83 -5.51
CA PRO A 135 11.75 -11.71 -6.42
C PRO A 135 10.55 -11.90 -7.35
N THR A 136 10.33 -13.12 -7.85
CA THR A 136 9.20 -13.47 -8.74
C THR A 136 7.84 -13.19 -8.10
N TYR A 137 7.70 -13.41 -6.79
CA TYR A 137 6.45 -13.27 -6.06
C TYR A 137 6.25 -11.88 -5.46
N ARG A 138 7.35 -11.17 -5.18
CA ARG A 138 7.37 -9.94 -4.37
C ARG A 138 6.36 -8.88 -4.82
N TYR A 139 6.28 -8.58 -6.12
CA TYR A 139 5.34 -7.58 -6.64
C TYR A 139 3.88 -7.91 -6.29
N HIS A 140 3.48 -9.16 -6.56
CA HIS A 140 2.12 -9.63 -6.38
C HIS A 140 1.75 -9.75 -4.90
N VAL A 141 2.70 -10.18 -4.06
CA VAL A 141 2.52 -10.24 -2.61
C VAL A 141 2.40 -8.83 -2.02
N LEU A 142 3.25 -7.88 -2.43
CA LEU A 142 3.15 -6.48 -2.00
C LEU A 142 1.82 -5.83 -2.40
N LEU A 143 1.34 -6.09 -3.62
CA LEU A 143 0.05 -5.61 -4.09
C LEU A 143 -1.11 -6.14 -3.22
N GLY A 144 -1.07 -7.42 -2.85
CA GLY A 144 -2.07 -8.00 -1.93
C GLY A 144 -1.93 -7.48 -0.49
N LEU A 145 -0.71 -7.34 0.01
CA LEU A 145 -0.43 -6.80 1.35
C LEU A 145 -0.86 -5.34 1.48
N ALA A 146 -0.72 -4.53 0.43
CA ALA A 146 -1.13 -3.13 0.44
C ALA A 146 -2.58 -2.97 0.89
N VAL A 147 -3.51 -3.78 0.36
CA VAL A 147 -4.93 -3.73 0.73
C VAL A 147 -5.25 -4.38 2.09
N SER A 148 -4.34 -5.18 2.63
CA SER A 148 -4.43 -5.79 3.96
C SER A 148 -3.92 -4.86 5.05
N VAL A 149 -2.69 -4.37 4.91
CA VAL A 149 -2.00 -3.45 5.84
C VAL A 149 -2.66 -2.07 5.84
N GLY A 150 -3.03 -1.56 4.66
CA GLY A 150 -3.78 -0.32 4.49
C GLY A 150 -5.29 -0.49 4.54
N GLY A 151 -5.77 -1.63 5.06
CA GLY A 151 -7.18 -2.01 5.13
C GLY A 151 -7.97 -1.27 6.21
N LEU A 152 -9.19 -1.75 6.47
CA LEU A 152 -10.08 -1.25 7.52
C LEU A 152 -10.34 -2.29 8.63
N THR A 153 -10.12 -3.57 8.35
CA THR A 153 -10.38 -4.66 9.31
C THR A 153 -9.24 -4.73 10.32
N GLU A 154 -9.52 -4.34 11.57
CA GLU A 154 -8.51 -4.20 12.63
C GLU A 154 -7.62 -5.44 12.79
N SER A 155 -8.20 -6.64 12.91
CA SER A 155 -7.44 -7.88 13.09
C SER A 155 -6.52 -8.19 11.90
N THR A 156 -7.01 -7.96 10.68
CA THR A 156 -6.24 -8.16 9.44
C THR A 156 -5.10 -7.15 9.35
N VAL A 157 -5.39 -5.86 9.58
CA VAL A 157 -4.39 -4.79 9.59
C VAL A 157 -3.31 -5.12 10.61
N ARG A 158 -3.69 -5.38 11.87
CA ARG A 158 -2.74 -5.68 12.94
C ARG A 158 -1.78 -6.81 12.59
N HIS A 159 -2.28 -7.96 12.15
CA HIS A 159 -1.43 -9.13 11.88
C HIS A 159 -0.64 -8.99 10.58
N SER A 160 -1.22 -8.38 9.54
CA SER A 160 -0.47 -8.13 8.29
C SER A 160 0.64 -7.10 8.48
N THR A 161 0.39 -6.02 9.21
CA THR A 161 1.40 -5.02 9.58
C THR A 161 2.52 -5.66 10.40
N GLN A 162 2.17 -6.43 11.44
CA GLN A 162 3.16 -7.09 12.29
C GLN A 162 4.09 -8.00 11.48
N SER A 163 3.54 -8.89 10.65
CA SER A 163 4.34 -9.80 9.83
C SER A 163 5.17 -9.07 8.79
N LEU A 164 4.64 -8.00 8.18
CA LEU A 164 5.41 -7.17 7.27
C LEU A 164 6.60 -6.52 7.98
N PHE A 165 6.41 -5.98 9.18
CA PHE A 165 7.49 -5.38 9.95
C PHE A 165 8.53 -6.39 10.42
N GLU A 166 8.10 -7.60 10.79
CA GLU A 166 9.02 -8.71 11.10
C GLU A 166 9.90 -9.05 9.88
N TYR A 167 9.30 -9.13 8.68
CA TYR A 167 10.06 -9.30 7.44
C TYR A 167 11.00 -8.13 7.17
N MET A 168 10.53 -6.88 7.29
CA MET A 168 11.34 -5.68 7.07
C MET A 168 12.54 -5.61 8.01
N LYS A 169 12.37 -5.96 9.29
CA LYS A 169 13.47 -6.05 10.27
C LYS A 169 14.56 -7.02 9.84
N GLY A 170 14.20 -8.09 9.13
CA GLY A 170 15.15 -9.06 8.58
C GLY A 170 16.01 -8.50 7.44
N ILE A 171 15.49 -7.53 6.67
CA ILE A 171 16.18 -6.99 5.49
C ILE A 171 16.70 -5.55 5.68
N GLN A 172 16.26 -4.81 6.69
CA GLN A 172 16.51 -3.37 6.83
C GLN A 172 18.00 -2.98 6.96
N LYS A 173 18.87 -3.94 7.34
CA LYS A 173 20.33 -3.73 7.46
C LYS A 173 21.09 -4.06 6.17
N ASP A 174 20.44 -4.73 5.22
CA ASP A 174 21.02 -5.06 3.92
C ASP A 174 20.52 -4.05 2.89
N ALA A 175 21.38 -3.09 2.53
CA ALA A 175 21.05 -2.01 1.62
C ALA A 175 20.59 -2.53 0.24
N GLN A 176 21.18 -3.63 -0.27
CA GLN A 176 20.85 -4.15 -1.60
C GLN A 176 19.49 -4.84 -1.61
N VAL A 177 19.22 -5.66 -0.60
CA VAL A 177 17.92 -6.34 -0.46
C VAL A 177 16.81 -5.34 -0.20
N LEU A 178 17.04 -4.35 0.66
CA LEU A 178 16.08 -3.28 0.93
C LEU A 178 15.84 -2.41 -0.31
N GLN A 179 16.87 -2.13 -1.11
CA GLN A 179 16.73 -1.40 -2.37
C GLN A 179 15.84 -2.18 -3.35
N SER A 180 16.10 -3.48 -3.55
CA SER A 180 15.28 -4.33 -4.42
C SER A 180 13.82 -4.42 -3.95
N PHE A 181 13.60 -4.49 -2.63
CA PHE A 181 12.26 -4.44 -2.05
C PHE A 181 11.56 -3.10 -2.35
N SER A 182 12.26 -2.00 -2.09
CA SER A 182 11.77 -0.64 -2.24
C SER A 182 11.44 -0.28 -3.69
N GLU A 183 12.25 -0.73 -4.64
CA GLU A 183 11.98 -0.60 -6.08
C GLU A 183 10.68 -1.31 -6.48
N THR A 184 10.47 -2.52 -5.94
CA THR A 184 9.24 -3.28 -6.18
C THR A 184 8.03 -2.58 -5.57
N LEU A 185 8.17 -2.04 -4.36
CA LEU A 185 7.11 -1.27 -3.68
C LEU A 185 6.73 -0.01 -4.47
N LEU A 186 7.73 0.73 -4.97
CA LEU A 186 7.50 1.90 -5.83
C LEU A 186 6.87 1.51 -7.16
N LYS A 187 7.23 0.34 -7.73
CA LYS A 187 6.62 -0.18 -8.95
C LYS A 187 5.14 -0.50 -8.74
N VAL A 188 4.79 -1.12 -7.60
CA VAL A 188 3.37 -1.34 -7.23
C VAL A 188 2.61 -0.02 -7.14
N PHE A 189 3.21 1.02 -6.58
CA PHE A 189 2.57 2.34 -6.51
C PHE A 189 2.40 2.95 -7.90
N GLU A 190 3.46 2.97 -8.71
CA GLU A 190 3.47 3.49 -10.07
C GLU A 190 2.40 2.84 -10.97
N ASP A 191 2.30 1.50 -10.94
CA ASP A 191 1.34 0.74 -11.76
C ASP A 191 -0.12 0.89 -11.29
N ASN A 192 -0.33 1.39 -10.06
CA ASN A 192 -1.66 1.59 -9.46
C ASN A 192 -1.98 3.07 -9.19
N LEU A 193 -1.27 4.00 -9.83
CA LEU A 193 -1.58 5.42 -9.76
C LEU A 193 -3.04 5.68 -10.16
N LEU A 194 -3.71 6.53 -9.40
CA LEU A 194 -5.11 6.94 -9.57
C LEU A 194 -6.14 5.79 -9.42
N ASN A 195 -5.70 4.60 -9.04
CA ASN A 195 -6.59 3.52 -8.63
C ASN A 195 -6.80 3.54 -7.12
N ASP A 196 -7.77 4.34 -6.67
CA ASP A 196 -8.04 4.64 -5.25
C ASP A 196 -8.25 3.38 -4.39
N ARG A 197 -8.69 2.27 -5.00
CA ARG A 197 -8.88 0.99 -4.30
C ARG A 197 -7.58 0.40 -3.78
N VAL A 198 -6.46 0.72 -4.44
CA VAL A 198 -5.12 0.22 -4.12
C VAL A 198 -4.25 1.35 -3.59
N SER A 199 -4.20 2.50 -4.28
CA SER A 199 -3.28 3.59 -3.96
C SER A 199 -3.47 4.16 -2.55
N VAL A 200 -4.71 4.33 -2.09
CA VAL A 200 -5.00 4.85 -0.73
C VAL A 200 -4.53 3.87 0.34
N SER A 201 -4.76 2.57 0.15
CA SER A 201 -4.28 1.54 1.07
C SER A 201 -2.76 1.42 1.03
N LEU A 202 -2.15 1.53 -0.15
CA LEU A 202 -0.70 1.54 -0.28
C LEU A 202 -0.05 2.74 0.41
N LEU A 203 -0.64 3.94 0.32
CA LEU A 203 -0.18 5.12 1.06
C LEU A 203 -0.22 4.89 2.57
N LYS A 204 -1.27 4.26 3.10
CA LYS A 204 -1.35 3.89 4.53
C LYS A 204 -0.30 2.85 4.94
N MET A 205 0.06 1.94 4.04
CA MET A 205 1.16 1.00 4.27
C MET A 205 2.51 1.71 4.27
N LEU A 206 2.74 2.63 3.32
CA LEU A 206 3.96 3.44 3.23
C LEU A 206 4.14 4.32 4.47
N ASP A 207 3.08 4.96 4.95
CA ASP A 207 3.06 5.75 6.19
C ASP A 207 3.53 4.89 7.38
N GLN A 208 2.94 3.71 7.55
CA GLN A 208 3.34 2.75 8.59
C GLN A 208 4.81 2.32 8.47
N LEU A 209 5.30 2.04 7.27
CA LEU A 209 6.70 1.65 7.04
C LEU A 209 7.67 2.79 7.37
N LEU A 210 7.34 4.03 6.98
CA LEU A 210 8.14 5.22 7.26
C LEU A 210 8.18 5.54 8.76
N ALA A 211 7.04 5.43 9.44
CA ALA A 211 6.92 5.72 10.88
C ALA A 211 7.65 4.69 11.77
N ASN A 212 7.91 3.48 11.26
CA ASN A 212 8.60 2.41 11.99
C ASN A 212 10.07 2.24 11.59
N GLY A 213 10.66 3.24 10.93
CA GLY A 213 12.09 3.24 10.58
C GLY A 213 12.52 2.14 9.61
N CYS A 214 11.58 1.61 8.81
CA CYS A 214 11.89 0.51 7.88
C CYS A 214 12.86 0.92 6.76
N PHE A 215 13.09 2.22 6.58
CA PHE A 215 13.95 2.79 5.54
C PHE A 215 15.12 3.61 6.12
N ASP A 216 15.46 3.46 7.41
CA ASP A 216 16.46 4.28 8.09
C ASP A 216 17.82 4.30 7.38
N ILE A 217 18.26 3.17 6.83
CA ILE A 217 19.54 3.08 6.08
C ILE A 217 19.59 4.01 4.86
N PHE A 218 18.45 4.32 4.25
CA PHE A 218 18.36 5.24 3.12
C PHE A 218 18.41 6.72 3.54
N THR A 219 18.17 7.02 4.82
CA THR A 219 18.18 8.42 5.31
C THR A 219 19.59 9.00 5.36
N ALA A 220 20.61 8.15 5.43
CA ALA A 220 22.02 8.54 5.42
C ALA A 220 22.50 9.08 4.06
N GLU A 221 21.83 8.71 2.96
CA GLU A 221 22.15 9.19 1.61
C GLU A 221 21.32 10.43 1.27
N GLU A 222 21.99 11.53 0.92
CA GLU A 222 21.31 12.73 0.46
C GLU A 222 20.55 12.47 -0.84
N ASN A 223 19.29 12.92 -0.90
CA ASN A 223 18.44 12.75 -2.07
C ASN A 223 18.29 11.30 -2.55
N HIS A 224 18.29 10.33 -1.62
CA HIS A 224 18.19 8.91 -1.95
C HIS A 224 17.07 8.65 -2.99
N PRO A 225 17.35 7.89 -4.09
CA PRO A 225 16.43 7.73 -5.21
C PRO A 225 15.03 7.23 -4.83
N PHE A 226 14.94 6.37 -3.82
CA PHE A 226 13.65 5.91 -3.27
C PHE A 226 12.74 7.08 -2.86
N CYS A 227 13.27 8.02 -2.06
CA CYS A 227 12.49 9.15 -1.55
C CYS A 227 12.11 10.12 -2.67
N VAL A 228 13.03 10.38 -3.60
CA VAL A 228 12.77 11.24 -4.77
C VAL A 228 11.66 10.66 -5.66
N LYS A 229 11.71 9.34 -5.94
CA LYS A 229 10.66 8.67 -6.73
C LYS A 229 9.34 8.62 -5.95
N LEU A 230 9.36 8.31 -4.66
CA LEU A 230 8.16 8.31 -3.82
C LEU A 230 7.46 9.67 -3.80
N LEU A 231 8.23 10.76 -3.67
CA LEU A 231 7.70 12.13 -3.69
C LEU A 231 7.02 12.41 -5.04
N THR A 232 7.63 11.98 -6.13
CA THR A 232 7.08 12.16 -7.48
C THR A 232 5.75 11.42 -7.63
N LEU A 233 5.67 10.17 -7.16
CA LEU A 233 4.44 9.38 -7.19
C LEU A 233 3.34 9.99 -6.31
N CYS A 234 3.67 10.41 -5.08
CA CYS A 234 2.72 11.10 -4.20
C CYS A 234 2.17 12.38 -4.85
N LYS A 235 3.02 13.17 -5.51
CA LYS A 235 2.60 14.40 -6.21
C LYS A 235 1.65 14.12 -7.35
N GLU A 236 1.90 13.11 -8.17
CA GLU A 236 1.00 12.73 -9.26
C GLU A 236 -0.32 12.13 -8.72
N GLU A 237 -0.26 11.32 -7.66
CA GLU A 237 -1.44 10.70 -7.04
C GLU A 237 -2.44 11.73 -6.48
N ILE A 238 -1.94 12.81 -5.88
CA ILE A 238 -2.79 13.87 -5.29
C ILE A 238 -3.06 15.05 -6.22
N LYS A 239 -2.50 15.04 -7.42
CA LYS A 239 -2.60 16.14 -8.37
C LYS A 239 -4.05 16.47 -8.69
N LYS A 240 -4.52 17.64 -8.26
CA LYS A 240 -5.91 18.09 -8.40
C LYS A 240 -6.94 17.13 -7.78
N SER A 241 -6.53 16.24 -6.89
CA SER A 241 -7.42 15.32 -6.21
C SER A 241 -8.39 16.07 -5.31
N LYS A 242 -9.63 15.59 -5.25
CA LYS A 242 -10.66 16.03 -4.30
C LYS A 242 -11.00 14.95 -3.27
N ASP A 243 -10.36 13.78 -3.35
CA ASP A 243 -10.57 12.70 -2.40
C ASP A 243 -9.85 13.04 -1.08
N ILE A 244 -10.65 13.24 -0.02
CA ILE A 244 -10.15 13.64 1.29
C ILE A 244 -9.28 12.54 1.92
N GLN A 245 -9.64 11.26 1.74
CA GLN A 245 -8.89 10.15 2.33
C GLN A 245 -7.55 9.98 1.63
N LYS A 246 -7.52 10.05 0.30
CA LYS A 246 -6.29 10.02 -0.48
C LYS A 246 -5.33 11.15 -0.08
N LEU A 247 -5.86 12.37 0.03
CA LEU A 247 -5.08 13.54 0.44
C LEU A 247 -4.50 13.35 1.84
N ARG A 248 -5.31 12.90 2.81
CA ARG A 248 -4.85 12.63 4.18
C ARG A 248 -3.78 11.54 4.26
N SER A 249 -3.96 10.43 3.55
CA SER A 249 -2.97 9.36 3.51
C SER A 249 -1.67 9.81 2.83
N SER A 250 -1.75 10.71 1.85
CA SER A 250 -0.54 11.28 1.22
C SER A 250 0.16 12.29 2.12
N ILE A 251 -0.57 13.09 2.91
CA ILE A 251 0.03 13.99 3.91
C ILE A 251 0.85 13.18 4.91
N ALA A 252 0.31 12.07 5.41
CA ALA A 252 1.01 11.21 6.38
C ALA A 252 2.34 10.67 5.81
N VAL A 253 2.30 10.14 4.58
CA VAL A 253 3.51 9.72 3.85
C VAL A 253 4.49 10.87 3.67
N LEU A 254 4.04 12.05 3.23
CA LEU A 254 4.92 13.21 3.04
C LEU A 254 5.56 13.66 4.37
N CYS A 255 4.82 13.68 5.48
CA CYS A 255 5.38 13.95 6.80
C CYS A 255 6.44 12.92 7.19
N GLY A 256 6.16 11.63 7.00
CA GLY A 256 7.12 10.56 7.26
C GLY A 256 8.37 10.64 6.40
N MET A 257 8.30 11.19 5.19
CA MET A 257 9.45 11.35 4.30
C MET A 257 10.40 12.49 4.71
N VAL A 258 10.04 13.35 5.67
CA VAL A 258 10.90 14.48 6.07
C VAL A 258 12.25 14.02 6.65
N GLN A 259 12.30 12.78 7.16
CA GLN A 259 13.49 12.13 7.70
C GLN A 259 14.64 12.02 6.68
N PHE A 260 14.34 12.00 5.38
CA PHE A 260 15.36 11.94 4.33
C PHE A 260 16.11 13.26 4.16
N ASN A 261 17.42 13.19 3.95
CA ASN A 261 18.31 14.35 3.84
C ASN A 261 18.41 14.91 2.40
N GLY A 262 18.88 16.15 2.29
CA GLY A 262 19.14 16.84 1.01
C GLY A 262 17.96 17.68 0.50
N ASP A 263 18.05 18.11 -0.76
CA ASP A 263 17.06 18.95 -1.44
C ASP A 263 15.64 18.34 -1.48
N VAL A 264 15.54 17.01 -1.45
CA VAL A 264 14.25 16.31 -1.40
C VAL A 264 13.41 16.74 -0.21
N ARG A 265 14.03 17.02 0.96
CA ARG A 265 13.33 17.50 2.16
C ARG A 265 12.61 18.83 1.91
N LYS A 266 13.31 19.79 1.30
CA LYS A 266 12.70 21.09 0.95
C LYS A 266 11.55 20.93 -0.05
N LYS A 267 11.67 19.98 -0.99
CA LYS A 267 10.60 19.66 -1.95
C LYS A 267 9.39 18.99 -1.28
N ILE A 268 9.61 18.16 -0.26
CA ILE A 268 8.55 17.55 0.56
C ILE A 268 7.81 18.63 1.36
N LEU A 269 8.54 19.48 2.09
CA LEU A 269 7.98 20.59 2.85
C LEU A 269 7.18 21.54 1.95
N LEU A 270 7.69 21.87 0.77
CA LEU A 270 6.96 22.65 -0.23
C LEU A 270 5.62 22.00 -0.58
N GLN A 271 5.61 20.68 -0.78
CA GLN A 271 4.38 19.94 -1.10
C GLN A 271 3.39 19.95 0.06
N LEU A 272 3.85 19.83 1.31
CA LEU A 272 3.02 19.98 2.50
C LEU A 272 2.46 21.41 2.62
N PHE A 273 3.26 22.43 2.34
CA PHE A 273 2.80 23.83 2.39
C PHE A 273 1.81 24.16 1.28
N LEU A 274 1.90 23.52 0.11
CA LEU A 274 0.84 23.60 -0.90
C LEU A 274 -0.50 23.05 -0.34
N LEU A 275 -0.46 21.98 0.45
CA LEU A 275 -1.64 21.37 1.09
C LEU A 275 -2.20 22.22 2.25
N LEU A 276 -1.36 22.99 2.97
CA LEU A 276 -1.82 24.03 3.91
C LEU A 276 -2.63 25.13 3.20
N GLY A 277 -2.40 25.34 1.90
CA GLY A 277 -3.16 26.27 1.05
C GLY A 277 -4.31 25.62 0.25
N HIS A 278 -4.69 24.38 0.57
CA HIS A 278 -5.68 23.63 -0.21
C HIS A 278 -7.09 24.26 -0.13
N PRO A 279 -7.92 24.21 -1.20
CA PRO A 279 -9.28 24.77 -1.17
C PRO A 279 -10.20 24.19 -0.10
N PHE A 280 -9.92 22.98 0.41
CA PHE A 280 -10.74 22.32 1.42
C PHE A 280 -10.18 22.58 2.83
N PRO A 281 -10.93 23.28 3.71
CA PRO A 281 -10.51 23.55 5.09
C PRO A 281 -10.09 22.31 5.89
N VAL A 282 -10.78 21.19 5.68
CA VAL A 282 -10.49 19.92 6.35
C VAL A 282 -9.10 19.36 6.02
N ILE A 283 -8.60 19.63 4.81
CA ILE A 283 -7.25 19.22 4.39
C ILE A 283 -6.21 20.14 4.99
N ARG A 284 -6.47 21.45 5.00
CA ARG A 284 -5.56 22.44 5.62
C ARG A 284 -5.36 22.15 7.10
N LYS A 285 -6.44 21.95 7.86
CA LYS A 285 -6.39 21.55 9.28
C LYS A 285 -5.62 20.24 9.48
N SER A 286 -5.94 19.20 8.71
CA SER A 286 -5.25 17.92 8.81
C SER A 286 -3.75 18.02 8.49
N THR A 287 -3.39 18.86 7.52
CA THR A 287 -1.99 19.11 7.16
C THR A 287 -1.28 19.83 8.28
N ALA A 288 -1.86 20.89 8.84
CA ALA A 288 -1.27 21.63 9.95
C ALA A 288 -1.02 20.75 11.18
N SER A 289 -2.01 19.94 11.58
CA SER A 289 -1.86 19.01 12.71
C SER A 289 -0.75 17.99 12.48
N GLN A 290 -0.69 17.36 11.30
CA GLN A 290 0.35 16.36 11.01
C GLN A 290 1.73 16.99 10.82
N VAL A 291 1.82 18.20 10.27
CA VAL A 291 3.10 18.93 10.17
C VAL A 291 3.58 19.34 11.57
N TYR A 292 2.67 19.73 12.48
CA TYR A 292 3.01 20.01 13.88
C TYR A 292 3.57 18.77 14.58
N GLU A 293 2.91 17.61 14.45
CA GLU A 293 3.40 16.33 14.98
C GLU A 293 4.74 15.91 14.35
N MET A 294 4.91 16.14 13.06
CA MET A 294 6.16 15.89 12.34
C MET A 294 7.30 16.77 12.88
N VAL A 295 7.07 18.07 13.09
CA VAL A 295 8.09 18.97 13.65
C VAL A 295 8.43 18.57 15.09
N LEU A 296 7.47 18.13 15.89
CA LEU A 296 7.74 17.58 17.22
C LEU A 296 8.59 16.30 17.19
N THR A 297 8.29 15.40 16.25
CA THR A 297 8.98 14.11 16.13
C THR A 297 10.41 14.29 15.61
N TYR A 298 10.60 15.26 14.71
CA TYR A 298 11.86 15.55 14.05
C TYR A 298 12.34 16.98 14.37
N SER A 299 12.38 17.32 15.67
CA SER A 299 12.74 18.67 16.13
C SER A 299 14.10 19.13 15.64
N ASP A 300 15.05 18.19 15.49
CA ASP A 300 16.42 18.45 15.03
C ASP A 300 16.48 18.93 13.56
N LEU A 301 15.37 18.86 12.82
CA LEU A 301 15.27 19.34 11.44
C LEU A 301 14.95 20.83 11.32
N VAL A 302 14.59 21.49 12.42
CA VAL A 302 14.24 22.90 12.49
C VAL A 302 15.22 23.60 13.40
N ASP A 303 15.74 24.75 12.96
CA ASP A 303 16.65 25.54 13.79
C ASP A 303 15.98 25.91 15.12
N ALA A 304 16.70 25.74 16.22
CA ALA A 304 16.18 25.96 17.57
C ALA A 304 15.67 27.40 17.77
N GLU A 305 16.23 28.37 17.04
CA GLU A 305 15.84 29.78 17.07
C GLU A 305 14.44 30.02 16.49
N VAL A 306 13.99 29.20 15.54
CA VAL A 306 12.70 29.37 14.84
C VAL A 306 11.67 28.31 15.21
N LEU A 307 12.06 27.27 15.95
CA LEU A 307 11.20 26.15 16.32
C LEU A 307 9.92 26.61 17.03
N ASP A 308 10.04 27.43 18.07
CA ASP A 308 8.89 27.93 18.83
C ASP A 308 7.93 28.75 17.94
N GLU A 309 8.48 29.54 17.02
CA GLU A 309 7.69 30.33 16.08
C GLU A 309 6.95 29.44 15.07
N VAL A 310 7.64 28.45 14.49
CA VAL A 310 7.02 27.46 13.58
C VAL A 310 5.86 26.75 14.27
N MET A 311 6.06 26.34 15.52
CA MET A 311 5.07 25.64 16.32
C MET A 311 3.85 26.53 16.62
N SER A 312 4.07 27.78 17.04
CA SER A 312 2.98 28.77 17.26
C SER A 312 2.21 29.05 15.96
N VAL A 313 2.89 29.22 14.83
CA VAL A 313 2.19 29.44 13.54
C VAL A 313 1.32 28.24 13.18
N LEU A 314 1.80 27.01 13.40
CA LEU A 314 1.04 25.79 13.12
C LEU A 314 -0.16 25.61 14.06
N SER A 315 -0.03 25.93 15.36
CA SER A 315 -1.10 25.78 16.35
C SER A 315 -2.13 26.90 16.35
N ASP A 316 -1.68 28.15 16.24
CA ASP A 316 -2.50 29.34 16.52
C ASP A 316 -3.23 29.84 15.28
N THR A 317 -2.76 29.45 14.08
CA THR A 317 -3.42 29.81 12.82
C THR A 317 -4.76 29.08 12.68
N ALA A 318 -5.83 29.85 12.43
CA ALA A 318 -7.12 29.31 12.02
C ALA A 318 -7.05 28.76 10.57
N TRP A 319 -6.61 27.51 10.40
CA TRP A 319 -6.41 26.88 9.08
C TRP A 319 -7.70 26.66 8.25
N ASP A 320 -8.87 26.90 8.83
CA ASP A 320 -10.16 26.97 8.13
C ASP A 320 -10.57 28.37 7.67
N ALA A 321 -9.82 29.41 8.03
CA ALA A 321 -10.05 30.79 7.58
C ALA A 321 -9.90 30.95 6.06
N GLU A 322 -10.18 32.14 5.56
CA GLU A 322 -10.07 32.44 4.13
C GLU A 322 -8.66 32.22 3.58
N LEU A 323 -8.58 31.84 2.31
CA LEU A 323 -7.31 31.51 1.66
C LEU A 323 -6.25 32.62 1.73
N PRO A 324 -6.56 33.92 1.63
CA PRO A 324 -5.55 34.98 1.77
C PRO A 324 -4.84 34.94 3.13
N VAL A 325 -5.60 34.84 4.23
CA VAL A 325 -5.09 34.76 5.61
C VAL A 325 -4.20 33.53 5.78
N VAL A 326 -4.69 32.37 5.34
CA VAL A 326 -3.95 31.11 5.47
C VAL A 326 -2.67 31.11 4.61
N ARG A 327 -2.71 31.72 3.43
CA ARG A 327 -1.53 31.80 2.54
C ARG A 327 -0.44 32.69 3.13
N GLU A 328 -0.79 33.73 3.86
CA GLU A 328 0.16 34.57 4.58
C GLU A 328 0.92 33.77 5.64
N GLN A 329 0.20 33.05 6.51
CA GLN A 329 0.81 32.19 7.54
C GLN A 329 1.64 31.04 6.95
N ARG A 330 1.15 30.42 5.87
CA ARG A 330 1.93 29.42 5.11
C ARG A 330 3.23 30.03 4.54
N ASN A 331 3.18 31.25 4.01
CA ASN A 331 4.38 31.90 3.47
C ASN A 331 5.39 32.21 4.58
N ARG A 332 4.92 32.59 5.77
CA ARG A 332 5.77 32.73 6.97
C ARG A 332 6.46 31.41 7.32
N LEU A 333 5.75 30.27 7.31
CA LEU A 333 6.37 28.94 7.47
C LEU A 333 7.41 28.63 6.39
N CYS A 334 7.17 29.05 5.14
CA CYS A 334 8.14 28.88 4.05
C CYS A 334 9.43 29.66 4.35
N ASP A 335 9.32 30.90 4.82
CA ASP A 335 10.46 31.74 5.15
C ASP A 335 11.26 31.18 6.34
N LEU A 336 10.57 30.78 7.41
CA LEU A 336 11.20 30.22 8.63
C LEU A 336 11.98 28.93 8.33
N LEU A 337 11.50 28.11 7.39
CA LEU A 337 12.09 26.81 7.07
C LEU A 337 12.93 26.82 5.79
N GLY A 338 13.21 27.99 5.21
CA GLY A 338 14.04 28.13 4.01
C GLY A 338 13.48 27.41 2.77
N VAL A 339 12.16 27.31 2.66
CA VAL A 339 11.41 26.68 1.56
C VAL A 339 10.90 27.78 0.62
N PRO A 340 10.97 27.61 -0.72
CA PRO A 340 10.46 28.61 -1.64
C PRO A 340 8.94 28.80 -1.47
N ARG A 341 8.48 30.06 -1.45
CA ARG A 341 7.06 30.38 -1.36
C ARG A 341 6.30 29.86 -2.59
N PRO A 342 5.15 29.20 -2.43
CA PRO A 342 4.30 28.82 -3.56
C PRO A 342 3.81 30.05 -4.34
N GLN A 343 4.18 30.12 -5.62
CA GLN A 343 3.71 31.17 -6.53
C GLN A 343 2.38 30.79 -7.18
N LEU A 344 1.48 31.75 -7.31
CA LEU A 344 0.27 31.58 -8.11
C LEU A 344 0.68 31.62 -9.58
N VAL A 345 0.50 30.51 -10.30
CA VAL A 345 0.58 30.54 -11.76
C VAL A 345 -0.65 31.31 -12.26
N PRO A 346 -0.48 32.45 -12.96
CA PRO A 346 -1.61 33.16 -13.55
C PRO A 346 -2.38 32.21 -14.46
N LYS A 347 -3.71 32.15 -14.33
CA LYS A 347 -4.53 31.47 -15.34
C LYS A 347 -4.31 32.20 -16.67
N PRO A 348 -3.99 31.49 -17.78
CA PRO A 348 -4.05 32.10 -19.09
C PRO A 348 -5.44 32.71 -19.26
N ILE A 349 -5.49 34.00 -19.60
CA ILE A 349 -6.74 34.66 -19.93
C ILE A 349 -7.26 33.97 -21.20
N PRO A 350 -8.45 33.36 -21.20
CA PRO A 350 -9.01 32.83 -22.43
C PRO A 350 -9.36 34.03 -23.33
N GLY A 351 -8.49 34.32 -24.31
CA GLY A 351 -8.76 35.33 -25.35
C GLY A 351 -7.70 36.40 -25.57
N SER A 352 -6.41 36.06 -25.63
CA SER A 352 -5.37 36.92 -26.22
C SER A 352 -4.64 36.20 -27.33
#